data_AF-A0A960VXJ2-F1
#
_entry.id   AF-A0A960VXJ2-F1
#
_cell.length_a   1.000
_cell.length_b   1.000
_cell.length_c   1.000
_cell.angle_alpha   90.00
_cell.angle_beta   90.00
_cell.angle_gamma   90.00
#
_symmetry.space_group_name_H-M   'P 1'
#
loop_
_entity.id
_entity.type
_entity.pdbx_description
1 polymer ?
#
loop_
_entity_poly.entity_id
_entity_poly.type
_entity_poly.pdbx_seq_one_letter_code
_entity_poly.pdbx_strand_id
1 'polypeptide(L)'
;MEQSLSFENILLLFKETDRRFQETERLIKKNSIETERLIKESSLETDKRFQETERLLKENSLETERLIKESSLETERLIKESSLETDKKFRETDKKIKSLNNLFTGQWGKLMESLVEGDLVELLQARGISVNQTSQRIKKVYNNRDFEIDIQTKNRI
;
A
#
# COMPACT_ATOMS: atom_id res chain seq x y z
N MET A 1 90.13 19.26 29.10
CA MET A 1 90.53 20.61 28.65
C MET A 1 89.34 21.53 28.87
N GLU A 2 89.30 22.22 30.02
CA GLU A 2 88.32 23.28 30.26
C GLU A 2 88.57 24.37 29.21
N GLN A 3 87.64 24.55 28.27
CA GLN A 3 87.65 25.75 27.44
C GLN A 3 87.39 26.91 28.39
N SER A 4 88.42 27.69 28.70
CA SER A 4 88.27 28.87 29.55
C SER A 4 87.22 29.79 28.92
N LEU A 5 86.14 30.04 29.66
CA LEU A 5 85.05 30.89 29.24
C LEU A 5 85.57 32.33 29.13
N SER A 6 86.08 32.70 27.95
CA SER A 6 86.52 34.07 27.69
C SER A 6 85.31 34.98 27.49
N PHE A 7 85.44 36.25 27.84
CA PHE A 7 84.40 37.26 27.61
C PHE A 7 83.96 37.32 26.14
N GLU A 8 84.88 37.08 25.21
CA GLU A 8 84.62 37.03 23.77
C GLU A 8 83.73 35.85 23.37
N ASN A 9 83.93 34.67 23.97
CA ASN A 9 83.07 33.50 23.75
C ASN A 9 81.64 33.74 24.27
N ILE A 10 81.50 34.42 25.41
CA ILE A 10 80.18 34.80 25.96
C ILE A 10 79.48 35.78 25.01
N LEU A 11 80.18 36.78 24.50
CA LEU A 11 79.62 37.76 23.57
C LEU A 11 79.19 37.11 22.23
N LEU A 12 79.95 36.14 21.73
CA LEU A 12 79.59 35.34 20.56
C LEU A 12 78.31 34.53 20.79
N LEU A 13 78.16 33.90 21.97
CA LEU A 13 76.94 33.18 22.34
C LEU A 13 75.71 34.11 22.42
N PHE A 14 75.86 35.32 22.94
CA PHE A 14 74.78 36.31 22.94
C PHE A 14 74.37 36.73 21.53
N LYS A 15 75.34 37.00 20.64
CA LYS A 15 75.06 37.33 19.23
C LYS A 15 74.34 36.20 18.50
N GLU A 16 74.77 34.95 18.73
CA GLU A 16 74.11 33.78 18.14
C GLU A 16 72.71 33.55 18.72
N THR A 17 72.51 33.78 20.02
CA THR A 17 71.18 33.72 20.66
C THR A 17 70.23 34.76 20.07
N ASP A 18 70.70 36.01 19.92
CA ASP A 18 69.91 37.08 19.31
C ASP A 18 69.55 36.76 17.85
N ARG A 19 70.51 36.25 17.08
CA ARG A 19 70.28 35.79 15.70
C ARG A 19 69.18 34.72 15.63
N ARG A 20 69.24 33.73 16.53
CA ARG A 20 68.22 32.65 16.62
C ARG A 20 66.87 33.18 17.05
N PHE A 21 66.83 34.16 17.95
CA PHE A 21 65.59 34.80 18.39
C PHE A 21 64.92 35.54 17.24
N GLN A 22 65.67 36.36 16.49
CA GLN A 22 65.18 37.05 15.29
C GLN A 22 64.69 36.07 14.21
N GLU A 23 65.39 34.95 14.02
CA GLU A 23 64.98 33.90 13.09
C GLU A 23 63.67 33.22 13.53
N THR A 24 63.54 32.95 14.83
CA THR A 24 62.32 32.39 15.43
C THR A 24 61.13 33.34 15.29
N GLU A 25 61.33 34.63 15.54
CA GLU A 25 60.28 35.65 15.39
C GLU A 25 59.80 35.75 13.94
N ARG A 26 60.72 35.73 12.97
CA ARG A 26 60.37 35.71 11.54
C ARG A 26 59.57 34.47 11.16
N LEU A 27 59.97 33.31 11.67
CA LEU A 27 59.28 32.05 11.40
C LEU A 27 57.87 32.05 12.01
N ILE A 28 57.72 32.50 13.26
CA ILE A 28 56.41 32.64 13.92
C ILE A 28 55.52 33.56 13.10
N LYS A 29 56.00 34.75 12.71
CA LYS A 29 55.21 35.69 11.91
C LYS A 29 54.74 35.08 10.59
N LYS A 30 55.65 34.38 9.88
CA LYS A 30 55.30 33.68 8.63
C LYS A 30 54.24 32.60 8.86
N ASN A 31 54.40 31.79 9.91
CA ASN A 31 53.46 30.73 10.25
C ASN A 31 52.10 31.27 10.68
N SER A 32 52.04 32.38 11.41
CA SER A 32 50.78 33.03 11.78
C SER A 32 50.01 33.49 10.55
N ILE A 33 50.68 34.15 9.59
CA ILE A 33 50.06 34.58 8.33
C ILE A 33 49.54 33.38 7.53
N GLU A 34 50.34 32.31 7.44
CA GLU A 34 49.93 31.10 6.73
C GLU A 34 48.73 30.43 7.41
N THR A 35 48.73 30.37 8.74
CA THR A 35 47.61 29.80 9.52
C THR A 35 46.33 30.60 9.32
N GLU A 36 46.40 31.94 9.37
CA GLU A 36 45.25 32.81 9.09
C GLU A 36 44.72 32.60 7.67
N ARG A 37 45.62 32.46 6.69
CA ARG A 37 45.26 32.18 5.31
C ARG A 37 44.54 30.84 5.16
N LEU A 38 45.08 29.78 5.75
CA LEU A 38 44.47 28.44 5.73
C LEU A 38 43.11 28.43 6.42
N ILE A 39 42.97 29.11 7.56
CA ILE A 39 41.68 29.25 8.26
C ILE A 39 40.67 29.97 7.38
N LYS A 40 41.08 31.06 6.73
CA LYS A 40 40.20 31.79 5.80
C LYS A 40 39.78 30.91 4.63
N GLU A 41 40.72 30.26 3.95
CA GLU A 41 40.42 29.38 2.81
C GLU A 41 39.50 28.22 3.20
N SER A 42 39.75 27.57 4.34
CA SER A 42 38.91 26.48 4.85
C SER A 42 37.51 26.94 5.26
N SER A 43 37.37 28.14 5.84
CA SER A 43 36.06 28.73 6.13
C SER A 43 35.27 28.99 4.85
N LEU A 44 35.90 29.61 3.83
CA LEU A 44 35.24 29.86 2.55
C LEU A 44 34.79 28.56 1.85
N GLU A 45 35.61 27.52 1.91
CA GLU A 45 35.28 26.20 1.35
C GLU A 45 34.10 25.57 2.11
N THR A 46 34.10 25.67 3.44
CA THR A 46 33.01 25.17 4.28
C THR A 46 31.70 25.88 3.97
N ASP A 47 31.73 27.21 3.81
CA ASP A 47 30.55 28.01 3.45
C ASP A 47 29.99 27.61 2.09
N LYS A 48 30.86 27.38 1.08
CA LYS A 48 30.43 26.91 -0.24
C LYS A 48 29.74 25.54 -0.16
N ARG A 49 30.35 24.59 0.55
CA ARG A 49 29.77 23.25 0.75
C ARG A 49 28.45 23.31 1.50
N PHE A 50 28.33 24.20 2.48
CA PHE A 50 27.09 24.41 3.20
C PHE A 50 25.99 24.93 2.27
N GLN A 51 26.27 25.95 1.46
CA GLN A 51 25.33 26.49 0.47
C GLN A 51 24.93 25.45 -0.58
N GLU A 52 25.88 24.63 -1.04
CA GLU A 52 25.61 23.54 -1.97
C GLU A 52 24.69 22.48 -1.33
N THR A 53 24.95 22.11 -0.08
CA THR A 53 24.13 21.16 0.68
C THR A 53 22.71 21.70 0.87
N GLU A 54 22.56 22.98 1.22
CA GLU A 54 21.26 23.63 1.38
C GLU A 54 20.48 23.63 0.05
N ARG A 55 21.16 23.93 -1.07
CA ARG A 55 20.56 23.88 -2.41
C ARG A 55 20.08 22.48 -2.77
N LEU A 56 20.90 21.46 -2.56
CA LEU A 56 20.55 20.06 -2.83
C LEU A 56 19.38 19.60 -1.96
N LEU A 57 19.37 19.97 -0.68
CA LEU A 57 18.26 19.66 0.23
C LEU A 57 16.95 20.30 -0.24
N LYS A 58 16.99 21.57 -0.66
CA LYS A 58 15.82 22.26 -1.20
C LYS A 58 15.30 21.60 -2.48
N GLU A 59 16.19 21.24 -3.39
CA GLU A 59 15.83 20.56 -4.65
C GLU A 59 15.22 19.18 -4.38
N ASN A 60 15.86 18.37 -3.53
CA ASN A 60 15.34 17.06 -3.12
C ASN A 60 13.98 17.17 -2.41
N SER A 61 13.78 18.18 -1.58
CA SER A 61 12.50 18.42 -0.91
C SER A 61 11.39 18.73 -1.92
N LEU A 62 11.66 19.59 -2.92
CA LEU A 62 10.70 19.93 -3.97
C LEU A 62 10.37 18.72 -4.86
N GLU A 63 11.37 17.93 -5.21
CA GLU A 63 11.18 16.72 -6.00
C GLU A 63 10.37 15.67 -5.22
N THR A 64 10.65 15.49 -3.93
CA THR A 64 9.88 14.60 -3.05
C THR A 64 8.42 15.04 -2.97
N GLU A 65 8.16 16.34 -2.79
CA GLU A 65 6.79 16.88 -2.76
C GLU A 65 6.06 16.62 -4.09
N ARG A 66 6.74 16.81 -5.22
CA ARG A 66 6.19 16.54 -6.55
C ARG A 66 5.84 15.06 -6.72
N LEU A 67 6.74 14.14 -6.36
CA LEU A 67 6.51 12.70 -6.45
C LEU A 67 5.36 12.24 -5.57
N ILE A 68 5.26 12.77 -4.34
CA ILE A 68 4.14 12.48 -3.44
C ILE A 68 2.81 12.94 -4.06
N LYS A 69 2.79 14.15 -4.63
CA LYS A 69 1.59 14.68 -5.29
C LYS A 69 1.17 13.84 -6.48
N GLU A 70 2.11 13.45 -7.33
CA GLU A 70 1.85 12.61 -8.51
C GLU A 70 1.34 11.21 -8.10
N SER A 71 2.01 10.58 -7.14
CA SER A 71 1.59 9.28 -6.58
C SER A 71 0.19 9.33 -5.96
N SER A 72 -0.14 10.43 -5.27
CA SER A 72 -1.47 10.63 -4.67
C SER A 72 -2.56 10.74 -5.74
N LEU A 73 -2.32 11.51 -6.81
CA LEU A 73 -3.25 11.64 -7.93
C LEU A 73 -3.47 10.32 -8.68
N GLU A 74 -2.40 9.56 -8.90
CA GLU A 74 -2.50 8.24 -9.54
C GLU A 74 -3.28 7.25 -8.67
N THR A 75 -3.03 7.25 -7.37
CA THR A 75 -3.77 6.41 -6.41
C THR A 75 -5.27 6.76 -6.41
N GLU A 76 -5.62 8.05 -6.41
CA GLU A 76 -7.01 8.50 -6.48
C GLU A 76 -7.68 8.04 -7.78
N ARG A 77 -6.98 8.14 -8.91
CA ARG A 77 -7.48 7.67 -10.21
C ARG A 77 -7.72 6.16 -10.21
N LEU A 78 -6.77 5.36 -9.71
CA LEU A 78 -6.89 3.90 -9.63
C LEU A 78 -8.05 3.47 -8.73
N ILE A 79 -8.22 4.12 -7.58
CA ILE A 79 -9.35 3.86 -6.67
C ILE A 79 -10.68 4.15 -7.38
N LYS A 80 -10.77 5.29 -8.08
CA LYS A 80 -11.98 5.66 -8.82
C LYS A 80 -12.30 4.67 -9.94
N GLU A 81 -11.29 4.25 -10.70
CA GLU A 81 -11.46 3.26 -11.77
C GLU A 81 -11.90 1.90 -11.23
N SER A 82 -11.23 1.41 -10.17
CA SER A 82 -11.58 0.16 -9.48
C SER A 82 -13.00 0.19 -8.90
N SER A 83 -13.41 1.31 -8.31
CA SER A 83 -14.78 1.50 -7.81
C SER A 83 -15.80 1.42 -8.93
N LEU A 84 -15.54 2.07 -10.08
CA LEU A 84 -16.45 2.03 -11.23
C LEU A 84 -16.54 0.63 -11.85
N GLU A 85 -15.44 -0.11 -11.90
CA GLU A 85 -15.44 -1.49 -12.38
C GLU A 85 -16.21 -2.41 -11.42
N THR A 86 -15.99 -2.24 -10.11
CA THR A 86 -16.69 -2.99 -9.07
C THR A 86 -18.19 -2.75 -9.14
N ASP A 87 -18.62 -1.50 -9.29
CA ASP A 87 -20.04 -1.14 -9.47
C ASP A 87 -20.66 -1.82 -10.69
N LYS A 88 -19.94 -1.89 -11.82
CA LYS A 88 -20.40 -2.61 -13.02
C LYS A 88 -20.58 -4.10 -12.74
N LYS A 89 -19.57 -4.74 -12.14
CA LYS A 89 -19.61 -6.17 -11.78
C LYS A 89 -20.73 -6.48 -10.80
N PHE A 90 -20.97 -5.62 -9.82
CA PHE A 90 -22.11 -5.75 -8.90
C PHE A 90 -23.44 -5.69 -9.65
N ARG A 91 -23.65 -4.68 -10.51
CA ARG A 91 -24.89 -4.57 -11.30
C ARG A 91 -25.12 -5.77 -12.22
N GLU A 92 -24.07 -6.32 -12.82
CA GLU A 92 -24.16 -7.53 -13.62
C GLU A 92 -24.52 -8.76 -12.77
N THR A 93 -23.93 -8.86 -11.58
CA THR A 93 -24.21 -9.93 -10.62
C THR A 93 -25.67 -9.85 -10.15
N ASP A 94 -26.16 -8.66 -9.79
CA ASP A 94 -27.57 -8.44 -9.43
C ASP A 94 -28.53 -8.84 -10.54
N LYS A 95 -28.21 -8.51 -11.80
CA LYS A 95 -29.00 -8.95 -12.97
C LYS A 95 -29.02 -10.47 -13.10
N LYS A 96 -27.88 -11.14 -12.93
CA LYS A 96 -27.77 -12.62 -12.96
C LYS A 96 -28.55 -13.25 -11.83
N ILE A 97 -28.42 -12.74 -10.60
CA ILE A 97 -29.16 -13.22 -9.43
C ILE A 97 -30.66 -13.03 -9.64
N LYS A 98 -31.12 -11.88 -10.13
CA LYS A 98 -32.53 -11.66 -10.44
C LYS A 98 -33.05 -12.62 -11.50
N SER A 99 -32.24 -12.90 -12.52
CA SER A 99 -32.59 -13.86 -13.57
C SER A 99 -32.68 -15.29 -13.02
N LEU A 100 -31.74 -15.68 -12.17
CA LEU A 100 -31.77 -16.97 -11.47
C LEU A 100 -32.99 -17.08 -10.55
N ASN A 101 -33.29 -16.05 -9.76
CA ASN A 101 -34.47 -16.02 -8.90
C ASN A 101 -35.75 -16.23 -9.72
N ASN A 102 -35.89 -15.53 -10.86
CA ASN A 102 -37.04 -15.72 -11.74
C ASN A 102 -37.14 -17.15 -12.31
N LEU A 103 -36.01 -17.78 -12.63
CA LEU A 103 -35.98 -19.19 -13.03
C LEU A 103 -36.44 -20.09 -11.88
N PHE A 104 -35.95 -19.87 -10.66
CA PHE A 104 -36.31 -20.66 -9.47
C PHE A 104 -37.79 -20.53 -9.11
N THR A 105 -38.35 -19.33 -9.10
CA THR A 105 -39.75 -19.12 -8.76
C THR A 105 -40.72 -19.55 -9.86
N GLY A 106 -40.26 -19.58 -11.12
CA GLY A 106 -41.13 -19.87 -12.27
C GLY A 106 -40.96 -21.28 -12.83
N GLN A 107 -39.78 -21.57 -13.38
CA GLN A 107 -39.53 -22.77 -14.17
C GLN A 107 -39.14 -23.97 -13.30
N TRP A 108 -38.41 -23.74 -12.20
CA TRP A 108 -38.05 -24.81 -11.27
C TRP A 108 -39.24 -25.35 -10.49
N GLY A 109 -40.24 -24.53 -10.16
CA GLY A 109 -41.50 -25.01 -9.59
C GLY A 109 -42.16 -26.04 -10.52
N LYS A 110 -42.28 -25.71 -11.81
CA LYS A 110 -42.81 -26.61 -12.84
C LYS A 110 -41.95 -27.84 -13.07
N LEU A 111 -40.62 -27.70 -13.04
CA LEU A 111 -39.69 -28.82 -13.18
C LEU A 111 -39.84 -29.79 -11.99
N MET A 112 -39.92 -29.27 -10.77
CA MET A 112 -40.15 -30.09 -9.57
C MET A 112 -41.53 -30.75 -9.61
N GLU A 113 -42.57 -30.05 -10.08
CA GLU A 113 -43.89 -30.66 -10.34
C GLU A 113 -43.77 -31.86 -11.30
N SER A 114 -43.06 -31.71 -12.44
CA SER A 114 -42.86 -32.79 -13.42
C SER A 114 -41.99 -33.94 -12.92
N LEU A 115 -40.91 -33.65 -12.20
CA LEU A 115 -40.01 -34.66 -11.63
C LEU A 115 -40.70 -35.49 -10.54
N VAL A 116 -41.54 -34.84 -9.74
CA VAL A 116 -42.37 -35.53 -8.77
C VAL A 116 -43.48 -36.31 -9.50
N GLU A 117 -44.13 -35.75 -10.51
CA GLU A 117 -45.24 -36.41 -11.22
C GLU A 117 -44.91 -37.78 -11.81
N GLY A 118 -43.77 -37.91 -12.51
CA GLY A 118 -43.42 -39.13 -13.25
C GLY A 118 -43.20 -40.34 -12.36
N ASP A 119 -42.43 -40.16 -11.28
CA ASP A 119 -41.93 -41.26 -10.47
C ASP A 119 -42.54 -41.29 -9.05
N LEU A 120 -43.40 -40.34 -8.67
CA LEU A 120 -43.94 -40.27 -7.29
C LEU A 120 -44.69 -41.54 -6.89
N VAL A 121 -45.45 -42.14 -7.80
CA VAL A 121 -46.14 -43.40 -7.53
C VAL A 121 -45.12 -44.51 -7.24
N GLU A 122 -44.10 -44.66 -8.09
CA GLU A 122 -43.05 -45.67 -7.94
C GLU A 122 -42.22 -45.44 -6.67
N LEU A 123 -41.85 -44.20 -6.37
CA LEU A 123 -41.09 -43.81 -5.18
C LEU A 123 -41.85 -44.07 -3.87
N LEU A 124 -43.15 -43.77 -3.84
CA LEU A 124 -43.99 -44.01 -2.66
C LEU A 124 -44.22 -45.51 -2.46
N GLN A 125 -44.48 -46.25 -3.54
CA GLN A 125 -44.61 -47.70 -3.51
C GLN A 125 -43.31 -48.39 -3.07
N ALA A 126 -42.15 -47.95 -3.57
CA ALA A 126 -40.84 -48.46 -3.16
C ALA A 126 -40.55 -48.23 -1.66
N ARG A 127 -41.21 -47.24 -1.04
CA ARG A 127 -41.17 -46.98 0.41
C ARG A 127 -42.27 -47.68 1.20
N GLY A 128 -43.03 -48.59 0.59
CA GLY A 128 -44.11 -49.33 1.24
C GLY A 128 -45.40 -48.54 1.45
N ILE A 129 -45.52 -47.37 0.81
CA ILE A 129 -46.74 -46.54 0.88
C ILE A 129 -47.62 -46.92 -0.31
N SER A 130 -48.78 -47.52 -0.01
CA SER A 130 -49.73 -47.94 -1.03
C SER A 130 -50.42 -46.71 -1.66
N VAL A 131 -50.02 -46.39 -2.89
CA VAL A 131 -50.57 -45.30 -3.72
C VAL A 131 -50.78 -45.86 -5.12
N ASN A 132 -51.91 -45.54 -5.75
CA ASN A 132 -52.23 -46.01 -7.10
C ASN A 132 -52.79 -44.91 -8.02
N GLN A 133 -52.95 -43.70 -7.49
CA GLN A 133 -53.40 -42.56 -8.28
C GLN A 133 -52.72 -41.28 -7.80
N THR A 134 -52.28 -40.47 -8.76
CA THR A 134 -51.87 -39.07 -8.58
C THR A 134 -52.88 -38.16 -9.26
N SER A 135 -53.05 -36.96 -8.73
CA SER A 135 -53.91 -35.91 -9.29
C SER A 135 -53.28 -34.55 -9.00
N GLN A 136 -53.32 -33.65 -9.95
CA GLN A 136 -52.65 -32.35 -9.87
C GLN A 136 -53.64 -31.18 -9.91
N ARG A 137 -53.21 -30.02 -9.41
CA ARG A 137 -53.93 -28.74 -9.49
C ARG A 137 -55.39 -28.87 -9.08
N ILE A 138 -55.61 -29.55 -7.96
CA ILE A 138 -56.96 -29.86 -7.49
C ILE A 138 -57.50 -28.64 -6.78
N LYS A 139 -58.50 -28.02 -7.39
CA LYS A 139 -59.27 -26.95 -6.77
C LYS A 139 -60.30 -27.55 -5.81
N LYS A 140 -60.31 -27.08 -4.56
CA LYS A 140 -61.28 -27.47 -3.54
C LYS A 140 -61.82 -26.25 -2.82
N VAL A 141 -63.10 -26.30 -2.46
CA VAL A 141 -63.71 -25.35 -1.55
C VAL A 141 -63.97 -26.07 -0.24
N TYR A 142 -63.41 -25.56 0.86
CA TYR A 142 -63.61 -26.12 2.20
C TYR A 142 -63.80 -24.99 3.20
N ASN A 143 -64.86 -25.06 4.04
CA ASN A 143 -65.22 -23.99 4.99
C ASN A 143 -65.27 -22.58 4.36
N ASN A 144 -65.93 -22.44 3.20
CA ASN A 144 -66.03 -21.19 2.41
C ASN A 144 -64.68 -20.56 2.03
N ARG A 145 -63.60 -21.35 1.96
CA ARG A 145 -62.32 -20.91 1.41
C ARG A 145 -61.92 -21.79 0.22
N ASP A 146 -61.41 -21.14 -0.81
CA ASP A 146 -60.87 -21.79 -1.98
C ASP A 146 -59.41 -22.19 -1.72
N PHE A 147 -59.08 -23.43 -2.07
CA PHE A 147 -57.75 -24.01 -1.95
C PHE A 147 -57.36 -24.64 -3.28
N GLU A 148 -56.09 -24.53 -3.64
CA GLU A 148 -55.46 -25.33 -4.69
C GLU A 148 -54.46 -26.28 -4.04
N ILE A 149 -54.57 -27.56 -4.40
CA ILE A 149 -53.61 -28.59 -3.99
C ILE A 149 -52.76 -28.91 -5.22
N ASP A 150 -51.46 -28.64 -5.13
CA ASP A 150 -50.51 -28.81 -6.25
C ASP A 150 -50.47 -30.28 -6.70
N ILE A 151 -50.32 -31.21 -5.76
CA ILE A 151 -50.32 -32.66 -6.01
C ILE A 151 -51.04 -33.39 -4.88
N GLN A 152 -51.95 -34.30 -5.24
CA GLN A 152 -52.62 -35.22 -4.32
C GLN A 152 -52.40 -36.66 -4.78
N THR A 153 -51.95 -37.52 -3.87
CA THR A 153 -51.89 -38.98 -4.06
C THR A 153 -53.07 -39.64 -3.35
N LYS A 154 -53.63 -40.68 -3.96
CA LYS A 154 -54.69 -41.49 -3.38
C LYS A 154 -54.36 -42.97 -3.48
N ASN A 155 -54.86 -43.71 -2.51
CA ASN A 155 -54.97 -45.15 -2.59
C ASN A 155 -56.45 -45.48 -2.87
N ARG A 156 -56.74 -46.02 -4.05
CA ARG A 156 -58.00 -46.75 -4.29
C ARG A 156 -57.90 -48.10 -3.58
N ILE A 157 -58.76 -48.28 -2.58
CA ILE A 157 -59.14 -49.61 -2.08
C ILE A 157 -59.92 -50.32 -3.19
#